data_AF-A0A2R6BD47-F1
#
_entry.id   AF-A0A2R6BD47-F1
#
_cell.length_a   1.000
_cell.length_b   1.000
_cell.length_c   1.000
_cell.angle_alpha   90.00
_cell.angle_beta   90.00
_cell.angle_gamma   90.00
#
_symmetry.space_group_name_H-M   'P 1'
#
loop_
_entity.id
_entity.type
_entity.pdbx_description
1 polymer ?
#
loop_
_entity_poly.entity_id
_entity_poly.type
_entity_poly.pdbx_seq_one_letter_code
_entity_poly.pdbx_strand_id
1 'polypeptide(L)'
;MSEMRRVYISADMEGVTGVVSQEDVTPGRLNYERFRKLMTQDVNAAIEGAIDAGADEVLVNDSHGEMRNILIEELHPKASLISGFNKPLYMMEGIDQNFDCVFFIGYHSMVGGRGVLSHTFSGASRVLLNGRPTSEGEVNAMIAGYFGVPVTMVSGDQHTVSEIKEVLGESVEGAVVKHAIDRYSARCLHPSVTREIIKKAAYRAFLKAKQISPYKPKPPITLEFEFLQPSMASRAAYLPFVEQLDARTVRVSANDAISAWRLFGVRYYLDEARKKRGIKGNVQESARRSLPTRFDFLCFGLSGLRRQTSQALQLLLCFIVEQSQAIRRRELEDRFFRVEQVEAR
;
A
#
# COMPACT_ATOMS: atom_id res chain seq x y z
N MET A 1 -12.73 8.21 -32.85
CA MET A 1 -13.05 8.55 -31.45
C MET A 1 -11.74 8.92 -30.80
N SER A 2 -11.63 10.08 -30.14
CA SER A 2 -10.43 10.39 -29.34
C SER A 2 -10.30 9.35 -28.22
N GLU A 3 -9.08 8.90 -27.93
CA GLU A 3 -8.83 8.07 -26.74
C GLU A 3 -9.31 8.82 -25.49
N MET A 4 -10.08 8.15 -24.63
CA MET A 4 -10.46 8.70 -23.33
C MET A 4 -9.21 8.90 -22.48
N ARG A 5 -9.04 10.10 -21.93
CA ARG A 5 -7.88 10.43 -21.10
C ARG A 5 -8.20 10.24 -19.62
N ARG A 6 -7.43 9.40 -18.94
CA ARG A 6 -7.74 8.89 -17.61
C ARG A 6 -6.62 9.22 -16.63
N VAL A 7 -6.99 9.71 -15.45
CA VAL A 7 -6.06 9.96 -14.34
C VAL A 7 -6.32 8.96 -13.23
N TYR A 8 -5.24 8.39 -12.70
CA TYR A 8 -5.27 7.58 -11.49
C TYR A 8 -4.79 8.42 -10.30
N ILE A 9 -5.54 8.42 -9.20
CA ILE A 9 -5.14 9.07 -7.94
C ILE A 9 -4.99 7.99 -6.88
N SER A 10 -3.79 7.87 -6.31
CA SER A 10 -3.61 7.21 -5.01
C SER A 10 -3.65 8.29 -3.93
N ALA A 11 -4.56 8.15 -2.96
CA ALA A 11 -4.80 9.16 -1.94
C ALA A 11 -4.45 8.62 -0.54
N ASP A 12 -3.45 9.22 0.08
CA ASP A 12 -2.98 8.92 1.42
C ASP A 12 -3.27 10.09 2.38
N MET A 13 -3.10 9.90 3.70
CA MET A 13 -3.66 10.84 4.70
C MET A 13 -2.62 11.65 5.47
N GLU A 14 -1.44 11.11 5.74
CA GLU A 14 -0.39 11.74 6.55
C GLU A 14 0.09 13.05 5.94
N GLY A 15 0.15 13.16 4.62
CA GLY A 15 0.60 14.33 3.86
C GLY A 15 -0.48 15.39 3.62
N VAL A 16 -1.75 15.10 3.94
CA VAL A 16 -2.89 15.99 3.70
C VAL A 16 -2.70 17.35 4.37
N THR A 17 -3.32 18.37 3.78
CA THR A 17 -3.45 19.71 4.33
C THR A 17 -3.76 19.70 5.83
N GLY A 18 -2.88 20.30 6.62
CA GLY A 18 -3.09 20.52 8.05
C GLY A 18 -2.78 19.33 8.98
N VAL A 19 -2.64 18.11 8.46
CA VAL A 19 -2.35 16.91 9.27
C VAL A 19 -0.96 17.01 9.88
N VAL A 20 -0.84 16.75 11.19
CA VAL A 20 0.46 16.72 11.89
C VAL A 20 0.58 15.60 12.93
N SER A 21 -0.53 14.97 13.32
CA SER A 21 -0.58 13.98 14.38
C SER A 21 -1.14 12.64 13.91
N GLN A 22 -0.73 11.54 14.56
CA GLN A 22 -1.34 10.24 14.35
C GLN A 22 -2.84 10.24 14.67
N GLU A 23 -3.28 11.08 15.61
CA GLU A 23 -4.71 11.22 15.95
C GLU A 23 -5.54 11.82 14.82
N ASP A 24 -4.91 12.62 13.95
CA ASP A 24 -5.58 13.24 12.81
C ASP A 24 -5.94 12.20 11.75
N VAL A 25 -5.20 11.10 11.69
CA VAL A 25 -5.30 10.07 10.65
C VAL A 25 -5.83 8.72 11.17
N THR A 26 -6.27 8.64 12.42
CA THR A 26 -6.72 7.39 13.03
C THR A 26 -8.24 7.39 13.25
N PRO A 27 -9.00 6.47 12.63
CA PRO A 27 -10.44 6.35 12.84
C PRO A 27 -10.84 6.28 14.32
N GLY A 28 -11.92 6.99 14.68
CA GLY A 28 -12.42 7.06 16.05
C GLY A 28 -11.66 8.01 16.98
N ARG A 29 -10.68 8.75 16.49
CA ARG A 29 -10.02 9.84 17.22
C ARG A 29 -10.69 11.19 16.94
N LEU A 30 -10.49 12.14 17.86
CA LEU A 30 -11.19 13.43 17.90
C LEU A 30 -11.13 14.19 16.57
N ASN A 31 -9.96 14.21 15.92
CA ASN A 31 -9.72 15.02 14.73
C ASN A 31 -9.97 14.28 13.40
N TYR A 32 -10.19 12.97 13.42
CA TYR A 32 -10.23 12.15 12.21
C TYR A 32 -11.29 12.60 11.20
N GLU A 33 -12.53 12.86 11.66
CA GLU A 33 -13.62 13.30 10.79
C GLU A 33 -13.34 14.66 10.13
N ARG A 34 -12.64 15.56 10.85
CA ARG A 34 -12.19 16.83 10.27
C ARG A 34 -11.16 16.61 9.17
N PHE A 35 -10.18 15.73 9.38
CA PHE A 35 -9.08 15.55 8.43
C PHE A 35 -9.41 14.67 7.24
N ARG A 36 -10.31 13.69 7.36
CA ARG A 36 -10.80 12.95 6.19
C ARG A 36 -11.61 13.85 5.23
N LYS A 37 -12.26 14.88 5.77
CA LYS A 37 -12.89 15.93 4.96
C LYS A 37 -11.86 16.78 4.22
N LEU A 38 -10.76 17.16 4.89
CA LEU A 38 -9.64 17.85 4.23
C LEU A 38 -8.96 16.96 3.18
N MET A 39 -8.80 15.66 3.44
CA MET A 39 -8.29 14.68 2.47
C MET A 39 -9.16 14.63 1.22
N THR A 40 -10.49 14.54 1.39
CA THR A 40 -11.44 14.54 0.27
C THR A 40 -11.35 15.84 -0.54
N GLN A 41 -11.13 16.98 0.13
CA GLN A 41 -10.98 18.28 -0.53
C GLN A 41 -9.66 18.43 -1.29
N ASP A 42 -8.56 17.91 -0.76
CA ASP A 42 -7.27 17.86 -1.46
C ASP A 42 -7.37 16.98 -2.71
N VAL A 43 -8.04 15.82 -2.61
CA VAL A 43 -8.33 14.95 -3.76
C VAL A 43 -9.21 15.66 -4.79
N ASN A 44 -10.28 16.33 -4.36
CA ASN A 44 -11.15 17.10 -5.26
C ASN A 44 -10.39 18.21 -5.99
N ALA A 45 -9.49 18.93 -5.31
CA ALA A 45 -8.66 19.93 -5.97
C ALA A 45 -7.77 19.33 -7.08
N ALA A 46 -7.22 18.13 -6.86
CA ALA A 46 -6.45 17.42 -7.88
C ALA A 46 -7.33 16.97 -9.05
N ILE A 47 -8.54 16.46 -8.77
CA ILE A 47 -9.52 16.07 -9.79
C ILE A 47 -9.91 17.28 -10.65
N GLU A 48 -10.25 18.40 -10.03
CA GLU A 48 -10.58 19.64 -10.75
C GLU A 48 -9.42 20.10 -11.65
N GLY A 49 -8.19 20.06 -11.14
CA GLY A 49 -7.01 20.43 -11.94
C GLY A 49 -6.81 19.53 -13.16
N ALA A 50 -7.01 18.22 -13.02
CA ALA A 50 -6.95 17.28 -14.13
C ALA A 50 -8.05 17.53 -15.16
N ILE A 51 -9.29 17.73 -14.71
CA ILE A 51 -10.45 17.96 -15.59
C ILE A 51 -10.29 19.29 -16.34
N ASP A 52 -9.86 20.35 -15.66
CA ASP A 52 -9.58 21.64 -16.28
C ASP A 52 -8.48 21.53 -17.35
N ALA A 53 -7.57 20.55 -17.22
CA ALA A 53 -6.54 20.22 -18.20
C ALA A 53 -6.98 19.23 -19.31
N GLY A 54 -8.24 18.77 -19.26
CA GLY A 54 -8.85 17.91 -20.28
C GLY A 54 -8.82 16.40 -19.97
N ALA A 55 -8.79 16.00 -18.69
CA ALA A 55 -9.05 14.61 -18.31
C ALA A 55 -10.55 14.29 -18.42
N ASP A 56 -10.88 13.11 -18.94
CA ASP A 56 -12.27 12.66 -19.13
C ASP A 56 -12.79 11.87 -17.91
N GLU A 57 -11.91 11.10 -17.28
CA GLU A 57 -12.23 10.20 -16.17
C GLU A 57 -11.12 10.23 -15.10
N VAL A 58 -11.51 10.12 -13.84
CA VAL A 58 -10.57 9.97 -12.73
C VAL A 58 -10.95 8.76 -11.88
N LEU A 59 -9.98 7.89 -11.60
CA LEU A 59 -10.11 6.82 -10.61
C LEU A 59 -9.35 7.22 -9.35
N VAL A 60 -10.04 7.27 -8.22
CA VAL A 60 -9.44 7.54 -6.91
C VAL A 60 -9.37 6.23 -6.14
N ASN A 61 -8.18 5.88 -5.67
CA ASN A 61 -7.95 4.79 -4.75
C ASN A 61 -7.61 5.37 -3.37
N ASP A 62 -8.42 5.02 -2.37
CA ASP A 62 -8.13 5.36 -0.99
C ASP A 62 -7.01 4.45 -0.47
N SER A 63 -5.89 5.04 -0.08
CA SER A 63 -4.63 4.34 0.17
C SER A 63 -4.21 4.34 1.63
N HIS A 64 -4.98 4.97 2.53
CA HIS A 64 -4.61 5.14 3.93
C HIS A 64 -5.29 4.15 4.88
N GLY A 65 -4.53 3.51 5.77
CA GLY A 65 -5.09 2.71 6.88
C GLY A 65 -6.09 1.64 6.43
N GLU A 66 -7.35 1.74 6.88
CA GLU A 66 -8.44 0.83 6.47
C GLU A 66 -9.02 1.15 5.08
N MET A 67 -8.52 2.20 4.43
CA MET A 67 -8.84 2.62 3.06
C MET A 67 -10.30 3.03 2.88
N ARG A 68 -10.89 3.67 3.90
CA ARG A 68 -12.31 4.09 3.97
C ARG A 68 -12.44 5.53 4.49
N ASN A 69 -11.53 6.39 4.06
CA ASN A 69 -11.34 7.75 4.53
C ASN A 69 -12.05 8.75 3.61
N ILE A 70 -11.95 8.60 2.28
CA ILE A 70 -12.61 9.49 1.32
C ILE A 70 -14.13 9.45 1.49
N LEU A 71 -14.76 10.63 1.55
CA LEU A 71 -16.21 10.79 1.65
C LEU A 71 -16.81 10.75 0.24
N ILE A 72 -17.45 9.64 -0.13
CA ILE A 72 -17.97 9.43 -1.49
C ILE A 72 -19.04 10.47 -1.87
N GLU A 73 -19.84 10.92 -0.90
CA GLU A 73 -20.86 11.95 -1.06
C GLU A 73 -20.29 13.37 -1.25
N GLU A 74 -19.02 13.60 -0.87
CA GLU A 74 -18.31 14.86 -1.11
C GLU A 74 -17.30 14.74 -2.27
N LEU A 75 -17.08 13.55 -2.82
CA LEU A 75 -16.14 13.33 -3.92
C LEU A 75 -16.69 13.92 -5.23
N HIS A 76 -15.80 14.49 -6.04
CA HIS A 76 -16.16 15.08 -7.32
C HIS A 76 -16.87 14.05 -8.24
N PRO A 77 -18.02 14.38 -8.86
CA PRO A 77 -18.89 13.41 -9.55
C PRO A 77 -18.32 12.81 -10.85
N LYS A 78 -17.22 13.39 -11.37
CA LYS A 78 -16.45 12.81 -12.50
C LYS A 78 -15.45 11.72 -12.06
N ALA A 79 -15.30 11.51 -10.75
CA ALA A 79 -14.42 10.48 -10.23
C ALA A 79 -15.20 9.24 -9.78
N SER A 80 -14.55 8.09 -9.89
CA SER A 80 -14.96 6.85 -9.23
C SER A 80 -14.03 6.55 -8.07
N LEU A 81 -14.51 5.82 -7.06
CA LEU A 81 -13.77 5.54 -5.82
C LEU A 81 -13.58 4.05 -5.60
N ILE A 82 -12.34 3.64 -5.36
CA ILE A 82 -12.00 2.35 -4.77
C ILE A 82 -11.82 2.56 -3.26
N SER A 83 -12.75 2.01 -2.49
CA SER A 83 -12.78 2.10 -1.02
C SER A 83 -12.81 0.71 -0.39
N GLY A 84 -12.07 0.53 0.70
CA GLY A 84 -11.93 -0.70 1.46
C GLY A 84 -10.52 -1.28 1.42
N PHE A 85 -10.15 -1.92 2.53
CA PHE A 85 -8.92 -2.72 2.66
C PHE A 85 -9.08 -4.09 1.96
N ASN A 86 -7.97 -4.79 1.79
CA ASN A 86 -7.85 -6.14 1.17
C ASN A 86 -7.79 -6.17 -0.35
N LYS A 87 -7.29 -5.08 -0.93
CA LYS A 87 -7.12 -4.88 -2.36
C LYS A 87 -5.81 -5.52 -2.86
N PRO A 88 -5.82 -6.37 -3.90
CA PRO A 88 -4.62 -7.06 -4.40
C PRO A 88 -3.37 -6.18 -4.61
N LEU A 89 -3.54 -4.96 -5.13
CA LEU A 89 -2.47 -3.98 -5.33
C LEU A 89 -2.46 -2.85 -4.29
N TYR A 90 -3.24 -2.96 -3.22
CA TYR A 90 -3.22 -2.10 -2.04
C TYR A 90 -3.35 -0.60 -2.38
N MET A 91 -2.30 0.20 -2.23
CA MET A 91 -2.31 1.64 -2.56
C MET A 91 -2.38 1.92 -4.07
N MET A 92 -2.20 0.90 -4.90
CA MET A 92 -2.26 0.99 -6.37
C MET A 92 -3.37 0.12 -6.98
N GLU A 93 -4.44 -0.18 -6.23
CA GLU A 93 -5.56 -0.97 -6.76
C GLU A 93 -6.29 -0.26 -7.91
N GLY A 94 -6.66 -1.03 -8.94
CA GLY A 94 -7.41 -0.55 -10.09
C GLY A 94 -6.57 0.13 -11.17
N ILE A 95 -5.26 0.30 -10.97
CA ILE A 95 -4.37 0.78 -12.03
C ILE A 95 -4.18 -0.28 -13.12
N ASP A 96 -4.11 0.17 -14.36
CA ASP A 96 -3.76 -0.61 -15.55
C ASP A 96 -3.02 0.28 -16.57
N GLN A 97 -2.72 -0.25 -17.75
CA GLN A 97 -2.02 0.47 -18.82
C GLN A 97 -2.86 1.55 -19.54
N ASN A 98 -4.14 1.70 -19.20
CA ASN A 98 -5.06 2.61 -19.87
C ASN A 98 -5.13 3.99 -19.19
N PHE A 99 -4.30 4.25 -18.18
CA PHE A 99 -4.18 5.56 -17.55
C PHE A 99 -3.06 6.40 -18.19
N ASP A 100 -3.31 7.70 -18.36
CA ASP A 100 -2.30 8.63 -18.87
C ASP A 100 -1.23 8.95 -17.81
N CYS A 101 -1.63 9.02 -16.54
CA CYS A 101 -0.74 9.34 -15.43
C CYS A 101 -1.32 9.00 -14.06
N VAL A 102 -0.43 8.99 -13.07
CA VAL A 102 -0.73 8.84 -11.65
C VAL A 102 -0.44 10.14 -10.90
N PHE A 103 -1.36 10.53 -10.01
CA PHE A 103 -1.12 11.52 -8.97
C PHE A 103 -1.07 10.84 -7.59
N PHE A 104 -0.06 11.18 -6.80
CA PHE A 104 0.03 10.84 -5.39
C PHE A 104 -0.44 12.03 -4.57
N ILE A 105 -1.55 11.86 -3.84
CA ILE A 105 -2.15 12.95 -3.06
C ILE A 105 -2.06 12.62 -1.57
N GLY A 106 -1.54 13.54 -0.78
CA GLY A 106 -1.44 13.39 0.67
C GLY A 106 -0.39 12.38 1.12
N TYR A 107 0.64 12.16 0.31
CA TYR A 107 1.75 11.25 0.62
C TYR A 107 2.71 11.83 1.66
N HIS A 108 3.48 10.97 2.30
CA HIS A 108 4.46 11.33 3.32
C HIS A 108 5.88 10.83 3.02
N SER A 109 6.85 11.36 3.78
CA SER A 109 8.27 11.00 3.71
C SER A 109 8.51 9.57 4.22
N MET A 110 9.54 8.91 3.69
CA MET A 110 9.94 7.55 4.07
C MET A 110 10.29 7.39 5.56
N VAL A 111 10.35 6.14 6.05
CA VAL A 111 10.86 5.85 7.40
C VAL A 111 12.27 6.38 7.61
N GLY A 112 12.48 7.08 8.73
CA GLY A 112 13.73 7.78 9.03
C GLY A 112 13.90 9.11 8.28
N GLY A 113 12.97 9.47 7.41
CA GLY A 113 12.90 10.76 6.74
C GLY A 113 12.40 11.90 7.63
N ARG A 114 12.54 13.13 7.13
CA ARG A 114 12.32 14.38 7.89
C ARG A 114 10.91 14.92 7.79
N GLY A 115 10.04 14.29 7.00
CA GLY A 115 8.67 14.72 6.83
C GLY A 115 7.76 14.40 8.02
N VAL A 116 6.59 15.04 8.03
CA VAL A 116 5.52 14.79 8.99
C VAL A 116 5.06 13.34 8.88
N LEU A 117 4.90 12.69 10.04
CA LEU A 117 4.47 11.30 10.19
C LEU A 117 5.29 10.31 9.36
N SER A 118 6.57 10.63 9.11
CA SER A 118 7.45 9.83 8.25
C SER A 118 7.49 8.35 8.65
N HIS A 119 7.23 7.48 7.68
CA HIS A 119 7.30 6.03 7.77
C HIS A 119 7.33 5.43 6.36
N THR A 120 7.63 4.14 6.25
CA THR A 120 7.50 3.37 5.01
C THR A 120 6.92 2.06 5.46
N PHE A 121 5.61 1.94 5.28
CA PHE A 121 4.82 0.85 5.79
C PHE A 121 4.88 0.72 7.32
N SER A 122 3.97 -0.06 7.89
CA SER A 122 3.86 -0.23 9.33
C SER A 122 4.92 -1.20 9.86
N GLY A 123 5.61 -0.79 10.93
CA GLY A 123 6.48 -1.69 11.72
C GLY A 123 7.91 -1.88 11.20
N ALA A 124 8.32 -1.17 10.15
CA ALA A 124 9.70 -1.12 9.69
C ALA A 124 10.48 0.01 10.41
N SER A 125 11.76 -0.23 10.71
CA SER A 125 12.73 0.82 11.05
C SER A 125 13.49 1.33 9.82
N ARG A 126 13.55 0.52 8.76
CA ARG A 126 14.16 0.85 7.47
C ARG A 126 13.59 -0.05 6.38
N VAL A 127 13.40 0.52 5.19
CA VAL A 127 13.00 -0.22 3.98
C VAL A 127 13.93 0.15 2.86
N LEU A 128 14.45 -0.85 2.13
CA LEU A 128 15.29 -0.63 0.97
C LEU A 128 14.64 -1.21 -0.30
N LEU A 129 14.65 -0.43 -1.39
CA LEU A 129 14.39 -0.91 -2.75
C LEU A 129 15.71 -0.94 -3.51
N ASN A 130 16.12 -2.11 -4.01
CA ASN A 130 17.39 -2.29 -4.72
C ASN A 130 18.61 -1.72 -3.95
N GLY A 131 18.62 -1.89 -2.63
CA GLY A 131 19.69 -1.44 -1.73
C GLY A 131 19.65 0.05 -1.37
N ARG A 132 18.65 0.82 -1.81
CA ARG A 132 18.48 2.24 -1.46
C ARG A 132 17.28 2.46 -0.53
N PRO A 133 17.35 3.37 0.46
CA PRO A 133 16.18 3.78 1.24
C PRO A 133 15.01 4.18 0.34
N THR A 134 13.81 3.72 0.68
CA THR A 134 12.64 3.90 -0.17
C THR A 134 11.41 4.36 0.62
N SER A 135 10.57 5.17 -0.05
CA SER A 135 9.26 5.60 0.46
C SER A 135 8.15 4.70 -0.10
N GLU A 136 6.95 4.78 0.49
CA GLU A 136 5.78 4.15 -0.11
C GLU A 136 5.48 4.71 -1.51
N GLY A 137 5.73 6.01 -1.73
CA GLY A 137 5.58 6.63 -3.03
C GLY A 137 6.51 6.04 -4.09
N GLU A 138 7.76 5.71 -3.77
CA GLU A 138 8.66 5.05 -4.72
C GLU A 138 8.21 3.61 -5.03
N VAL A 139 7.81 2.84 -4.01
CA VAL A 139 7.29 1.47 -4.21
C VAL A 139 6.01 1.49 -5.06
N ASN A 140 5.13 2.46 -4.82
CA ASN A 140 3.91 2.65 -5.62
C ASN A 140 4.23 3.13 -7.05
N ALA A 141 5.25 3.98 -7.24
CA ALA A 141 5.71 4.40 -8.55
C ALA A 141 6.27 3.24 -9.38
N MET A 142 6.94 2.28 -8.74
CA MET A 142 7.39 1.05 -9.38
C MET A 142 6.20 0.22 -9.88
N ILE A 143 5.12 0.12 -9.10
CA ILE A 143 3.89 -0.58 -9.53
C ILE A 143 3.25 0.15 -10.72
N ALA A 144 3.14 1.49 -10.67
CA ALA A 144 2.64 2.27 -11.81
C ALA A 144 3.49 2.07 -13.08
N GLY A 145 4.81 2.06 -12.92
CA GLY A 145 5.75 1.85 -14.01
C GLY A 145 5.67 0.46 -14.65
N TYR A 146 5.27 -0.57 -13.91
CA TYR A 146 4.98 -1.89 -14.46
C TYR A 146 3.86 -1.83 -15.51
N PHE A 147 2.81 -1.05 -15.25
CA PHE A 147 1.72 -0.82 -16.20
C PHE A 147 2.07 0.23 -17.27
N GLY A 148 3.27 0.80 -17.23
CA GLY A 148 3.69 1.82 -18.18
C GLY A 148 3.09 3.20 -17.93
N VAL A 149 2.56 3.44 -16.73
CA VAL A 149 1.92 4.71 -16.37
C VAL A 149 2.90 5.57 -15.57
N PRO A 150 3.19 6.82 -15.98
CA PRO A 150 4.08 7.70 -15.24
C PRO A 150 3.37 8.32 -14.03
N VAL A 151 4.10 8.47 -12.93
CA VAL A 151 3.70 9.34 -11.82
C VAL A 151 4.13 10.76 -12.18
N THR A 152 3.17 11.68 -12.21
CA THR A 152 3.40 13.04 -12.72
C THR A 152 3.16 14.11 -11.66
N MET A 153 2.57 13.74 -10.52
CA MET A 153 2.32 14.65 -9.41
C MET A 153 2.49 13.94 -8.06
N VAL A 154 3.00 14.70 -7.09
CA VAL A 154 2.93 14.35 -5.66
C VAL A 154 2.48 15.57 -4.84
N SER A 155 1.61 15.36 -3.85
CA SER A 155 1.32 16.32 -2.79
C SER A 155 1.67 15.78 -1.40
N GLY A 156 2.10 16.67 -0.53
CA GLY A 156 2.58 16.35 0.82
C GLY A 156 3.33 17.53 1.44
N ASP A 157 4.29 17.24 2.31
CA ASP A 157 5.24 18.25 2.77
C ASP A 157 6.43 18.42 1.79
N GLN A 158 7.33 19.35 2.10
CA GLN A 158 8.50 19.63 1.26
C GLN A 158 9.46 18.44 1.12
N HIS A 159 9.56 17.59 2.14
CA HIS A 159 10.45 16.44 2.14
C HIS A 159 9.86 15.31 1.29
N THR A 160 8.56 15.03 1.41
CA THR A 160 7.86 14.09 0.51
C THR A 160 8.03 14.47 -0.95
N VAL A 161 7.77 15.74 -1.29
CA VAL A 161 7.90 16.25 -2.65
C VAL A 161 9.34 16.11 -3.16
N SER A 162 10.32 16.45 -2.32
CA SER A 162 11.74 16.32 -2.66
C SER A 162 12.16 14.87 -2.88
N GLU A 163 11.77 13.95 -2.00
CA GLU A 163 12.11 12.52 -2.09
C GLU A 163 11.58 11.91 -3.39
N ILE A 164 10.34 12.20 -3.76
CA ILE A 164 9.73 11.67 -4.98
C ILE A 164 10.40 12.26 -6.23
N LYS A 165 10.74 13.55 -6.22
CA LYS A 165 11.47 14.17 -7.32
C LYS A 165 12.89 13.65 -7.49
N GLU A 166 13.58 13.33 -6.40
CA GLU A 166 14.92 12.74 -6.44
C GLU A 166 14.89 11.38 -7.17
N VAL A 167 13.84 10.60 -6.96
CA VAL A 167 13.71 9.26 -7.56
C VAL A 167 13.14 9.32 -8.98
N LEU A 168 12.08 10.11 -9.20
CA LEU A 168 11.30 10.10 -10.45
C LEU A 168 11.70 11.20 -11.44
N GLY A 169 12.49 12.18 -10.99
CA GLY A 169 12.97 13.32 -11.78
C GLY A 169 12.20 14.62 -11.53
N GLU A 170 12.87 15.74 -11.81
CA GLU A 170 12.35 17.09 -11.53
C GLU A 170 11.10 17.50 -12.32
N SER A 171 10.79 16.76 -13.39
CA SER A 171 9.60 16.98 -14.21
C SER A 171 8.30 16.66 -13.48
N VAL A 172 8.35 15.85 -12.41
CA VAL A 172 7.18 15.57 -11.56
C VAL A 172 6.73 16.86 -10.86
N GLU A 173 5.44 17.17 -10.91
CA GLU A 173 4.90 18.34 -10.23
C GLU A 173 4.76 18.09 -8.73
N GLY A 174 5.19 19.05 -7.92
CA GLY A 174 5.09 19.00 -6.47
C GLY A 174 4.08 20.00 -5.93
N ALA A 175 3.18 19.53 -5.07
CA ALA A 175 2.26 20.38 -4.30
C ALA A 175 2.60 20.32 -2.80
N VAL A 176 3.43 21.25 -2.35
CA VAL A 176 3.78 21.40 -0.93
C VAL A 176 2.64 22.10 -0.20
N VAL A 177 1.92 21.37 0.65
CA VAL A 177 0.73 21.89 1.38
C VAL A 177 1.03 22.31 2.82
N LYS A 178 2.19 21.91 3.33
CA LYS A 178 2.71 22.24 4.65
C LYS A 178 4.23 22.14 4.64
N HIS A 179 4.88 22.85 5.56
CA HIS A 179 6.33 22.75 5.75
C HIS A 179 6.63 22.05 7.07
N ALA A 180 7.14 20.82 7.00
CA ALA A 180 7.55 20.05 8.16
C ALA A 180 8.62 20.80 8.97
N ILE A 181 8.41 20.89 10.28
CA ILE A 181 9.39 21.35 11.26
C ILE A 181 10.07 20.11 11.86
N ASP A 182 9.27 19.12 12.25
CA ASP A 182 9.69 17.78 12.62
C ASP A 182 8.63 16.73 12.22
N ARG A 183 8.75 15.50 12.74
CA ARG A 183 7.81 14.39 12.45
C ARG A 183 6.37 14.69 12.91
N TYR A 184 6.15 15.60 13.85
CA TYR A 184 4.84 15.83 14.48
C TYR A 184 4.39 17.29 14.45
N SER A 185 5.08 18.14 13.71
CA SER A 185 4.79 19.56 13.64
C SER A 185 5.15 20.14 12.28
N ALA A 186 4.34 21.08 11.82
CA ALA A 186 4.53 21.75 10.54
C ALA A 186 3.94 23.15 10.55
N ARG A 187 4.50 24.02 9.71
CA ARG A 187 3.84 25.25 9.28
C ARG A 187 2.84 24.89 8.18
N CYS A 188 1.57 24.69 8.56
CA CYS A 188 0.50 24.35 7.63
C CYS A 188 -0.03 25.59 6.91
N LEU A 189 -0.33 25.44 5.62
CA LEU A 189 -0.99 26.48 4.83
C LEU A 189 -2.51 26.39 5.00
N HIS A 190 -3.20 27.50 4.74
CA HIS A 190 -4.67 27.54 4.82
C HIS A 190 -5.30 26.62 3.75
N PRO A 191 -6.39 25.88 4.03
CA PRO A 191 -6.99 24.96 3.06
C PRO A 191 -7.39 25.57 1.71
N SER A 192 -7.82 26.83 1.68
CA SER A 192 -8.10 27.50 0.38
C SER A 192 -6.83 27.72 -0.45
N VAL A 193 -5.68 27.90 0.20
CA VAL A 193 -4.38 28.07 -0.47
C VAL A 193 -3.86 26.72 -0.96
N THR A 194 -3.96 25.67 -0.15
CA THR A 194 -3.48 24.33 -0.54
C THR A 194 -4.29 23.75 -1.69
N ARG A 195 -5.61 23.93 -1.70
CA ARG A 195 -6.45 23.54 -2.84
C ARG A 195 -6.00 24.19 -4.14
N GLU A 196 -5.71 25.49 -4.14
CA GLU A 196 -5.19 26.18 -5.33
C GLU A 196 -3.81 25.66 -5.76
N ILE A 197 -2.93 25.34 -4.81
CA ILE A 197 -1.61 24.74 -5.09
C ILE A 197 -1.78 23.37 -5.76
N ILE A 198 -2.60 22.49 -5.17
CA ILE A 198 -2.87 21.15 -5.68
C ILE A 198 -3.51 21.22 -7.06
N LYS A 199 -4.57 22.03 -7.23
CA LYS A 199 -5.27 22.19 -8.51
C LYS A 199 -4.34 22.62 -9.64
N LYS A 200 -3.50 23.63 -9.39
CA LYS A 200 -2.53 24.11 -10.39
C LYS A 200 -1.44 23.09 -10.68
N ALA A 201 -0.97 22.33 -9.67
CA ALA A 201 0.00 21.26 -9.87
C ALA A 201 -0.59 20.12 -10.71
N ALA A 202 -1.81 19.68 -10.40
CA ALA A 202 -2.53 18.66 -11.16
C ALA A 202 -2.75 19.06 -12.62
N TYR A 203 -3.16 20.31 -12.87
CA TYR A 203 -3.29 20.84 -14.21
C TYR A 203 -1.99 20.72 -15.01
N ARG A 204 -0.86 21.18 -14.44
CA ARG A 204 0.46 21.10 -15.11
C ARG A 204 0.93 19.66 -15.27
N ALA A 205 0.70 18.82 -14.27
CA ALA A 205 1.12 17.42 -14.27
C ALA A 205 0.45 16.63 -15.40
N PHE A 206 -0.86 16.85 -15.59
CA PHE A 206 -1.62 16.21 -16.65
C PHE A 206 -1.16 16.63 -18.06
N LEU A 207 -0.88 17.92 -18.26
CA LEU A 207 -0.37 18.42 -19.54
C LEU A 207 1.02 17.84 -19.89
N LYS A 208 1.83 17.54 -18.88
CA LYS A 208 3.18 16.98 -19.03
C LYS A 208 3.23 15.46 -19.05
N ALA A 209 2.10 14.75 -18.89
CA ALA A 209 2.09 13.30 -18.70
C ALA A 209 2.89 12.54 -19.79
N LYS A 210 2.74 12.92 -21.05
CA LYS A 210 3.45 12.32 -22.19
C LYS A 210 4.98 12.58 -22.22
N GLN A 211 5.46 13.50 -21.40
CA GLN A 211 6.87 13.90 -21.33
C GLN A 211 7.61 13.20 -20.18
N ILE A 212 6.90 12.50 -19.30
CA ILE A 212 7.45 11.86 -18.11
C ILE A 212 7.50 10.36 -18.35
N SER A 213 8.68 9.77 -18.15
CA SER A 213 8.88 8.33 -18.29
C SER A 213 8.39 7.58 -17.05
N PRO A 214 7.73 6.42 -17.20
CA PRO A 214 7.37 5.57 -16.07
C PRO A 214 8.59 5.05 -15.32
N TYR A 215 8.51 4.97 -13.99
CA TYR A 215 9.61 4.51 -13.14
C TYR A 215 9.73 2.99 -13.13
N LYS A 216 10.86 2.47 -13.63
CA LYS A 216 11.13 1.04 -13.77
C LYS A 216 12.47 0.70 -13.12
N PRO A 217 12.49 0.21 -11.86
CA PRO A 217 13.72 -0.24 -11.24
C PRO A 217 14.30 -1.45 -11.99
N LYS A 218 15.62 -1.58 -11.98
CA LYS A 218 16.31 -2.69 -12.65
C LYS A 218 16.02 -4.01 -11.92
N PRO A 219 15.69 -5.10 -12.65
CA PRO A 219 15.62 -6.43 -12.06
C PRO A 219 17.04 -6.98 -11.76
N PRO A 220 17.17 -7.92 -10.79
CA PRO A 220 16.12 -8.34 -9.87
C PRO A 220 15.73 -7.21 -8.92
N ILE A 221 14.42 -7.06 -8.68
CA ILE A 221 13.86 -6.10 -7.75
C ILE A 221 13.95 -6.70 -6.36
N THR A 222 14.73 -6.06 -5.48
CA THR A 222 14.86 -6.47 -4.08
C THR A 222 14.18 -5.49 -3.16
N LEU A 223 13.42 -6.03 -2.20
CA LEU A 223 12.82 -5.28 -1.11
C LEU A 223 13.36 -5.82 0.20
N GLU A 224 14.05 -4.97 0.96
CA GLU A 224 14.60 -5.30 2.27
C GLU A 224 13.85 -4.56 3.37
N PHE A 225 13.49 -5.28 4.42
CA PHE A 225 12.72 -4.76 5.54
C PHE A 225 13.47 -5.03 6.83
N GLU A 226 13.94 -3.96 7.46
CA GLU A 226 14.45 -4.01 8.82
C GLU A 226 13.30 -3.74 9.79
N PHE A 227 13.04 -4.70 10.66
CA PHE A 227 11.98 -4.60 11.66
C PHE A 227 12.46 -3.99 12.97
N LEU A 228 11.52 -3.44 13.75
CA LEU A 228 11.79 -2.95 15.11
C LEU A 228 12.21 -4.08 16.06
N GLN A 229 11.74 -5.31 15.84
CA GLN A 229 12.00 -6.45 16.73
C GLN A 229 12.44 -7.69 15.96
N PRO A 230 13.42 -8.47 16.46
CA PRO A 230 13.86 -9.71 15.81
C PRO A 230 12.73 -10.72 15.58
N SER A 231 11.77 -10.80 16.51
CA SER A 231 10.61 -11.69 16.41
C SER A 231 9.75 -11.46 15.17
N MET A 232 9.74 -10.23 14.65
CA MET A 232 9.03 -9.86 13.42
C MET A 232 9.77 -10.38 12.18
N ALA A 233 11.10 -10.30 12.16
CA ALA A 233 11.93 -10.83 11.08
C ALA A 233 11.85 -12.36 11.03
N SER A 234 12.05 -13.02 12.18
CA SER A 234 11.97 -14.49 12.29
C SER A 234 10.61 -15.03 11.82
N ARG A 235 9.52 -14.30 12.07
CA ARG A 235 8.19 -14.70 11.60
C ARG A 235 8.03 -14.52 10.09
N ALA A 236 8.57 -13.45 9.51
CA ALA A 236 8.54 -13.24 8.07
C ALA A 236 9.28 -14.37 7.35
N ALA A 237 10.42 -14.78 7.91
CA ALA A 237 11.28 -15.85 7.41
C ALA A 237 10.63 -17.26 7.46
N TYR A 238 9.43 -17.42 8.02
CA TYR A 238 8.66 -18.67 7.88
C TYR A 238 8.16 -18.88 6.45
N LEU A 239 8.12 -17.83 5.64
CA LEU A 239 7.78 -17.92 4.23
C LEU A 239 9.03 -18.36 3.44
N PRO A 240 8.95 -19.41 2.59
CA PRO A 240 10.12 -20.03 1.96
C PRO A 240 10.84 -19.13 0.96
N PHE A 241 10.21 -18.03 0.53
CA PHE A 241 10.76 -17.05 -0.41
C PHE A 241 11.33 -15.80 0.29
N VAL A 242 11.31 -15.76 1.62
CA VAL A 242 11.86 -14.66 2.41
C VAL A 242 13.25 -15.05 2.91
N GLU A 243 14.26 -14.30 2.52
CA GLU A 243 15.64 -14.46 2.98
C GLU A 243 15.84 -13.64 4.26
N GLN A 244 16.27 -14.25 5.37
CA GLN A 244 16.64 -13.51 6.58
C GLN A 244 18.12 -13.13 6.51
N LEU A 245 18.41 -11.82 6.42
CA LEU A 245 19.78 -11.31 6.26
C LEU A 245 20.51 -11.17 7.60
N ASP A 246 19.76 -10.77 8.64
CA ASP A 246 20.27 -10.61 10.00
C ASP A 246 19.14 -10.81 11.03
N ALA A 247 19.38 -10.47 12.29
CA ALA A 247 18.40 -10.63 13.37
C ALA A 247 17.08 -9.88 13.13
N ARG A 248 17.08 -8.76 12.39
CA ARG A 248 15.93 -7.87 12.17
C ARG A 248 15.61 -7.63 10.70
N THR A 249 16.49 -7.99 9.78
CA THR A 249 16.31 -7.68 8.35
C THR A 249 15.93 -8.91 7.55
N VAL A 250 14.93 -8.75 6.69
CA VAL A 250 14.54 -9.76 5.69
C VAL A 250 14.53 -9.16 4.29
N ARG A 251 14.70 -10.01 3.28
CA ARG A 251 14.66 -9.65 1.87
C ARG A 251 13.66 -10.53 1.11
N VAL A 252 12.95 -9.91 0.18
CA VAL A 252 12.29 -10.60 -0.93
C VAL A 252 12.87 -10.12 -2.25
N SER A 253 12.87 -10.99 -3.26
CA SER A 253 13.40 -10.69 -4.59
C SER A 253 12.48 -11.23 -5.66
N ALA A 254 12.26 -10.45 -6.73
CA ALA A 254 11.51 -10.89 -7.90
C ALA A 254 12.02 -10.22 -9.18
N ASN A 255 11.63 -10.76 -10.34
CA ASN A 255 12.05 -10.22 -11.64
C ASN A 255 11.12 -9.11 -12.17
N ASP A 256 9.99 -8.89 -11.52
CA ASP A 256 9.01 -7.86 -11.89
C ASP A 256 8.36 -7.22 -10.65
N ALA A 257 7.84 -6.02 -10.84
CA ALA A 257 7.29 -5.18 -9.77
C ALA A 257 6.09 -5.82 -9.06
N ILE A 258 5.20 -6.49 -9.80
CA ILE A 258 3.98 -7.07 -9.23
C ILE A 258 4.33 -8.29 -8.39
N SER A 259 5.25 -9.13 -8.86
CA SER A 259 5.78 -10.23 -8.06
C SER A 259 6.50 -9.72 -6.82
N ALA A 260 7.37 -8.70 -6.94
CA ALA A 260 8.05 -8.10 -5.79
C ALA A 260 7.05 -7.55 -4.76
N TRP A 261 6.05 -6.79 -5.22
CA TRP A 261 4.95 -6.29 -4.40
C TRP A 261 4.16 -7.41 -3.73
N ARG A 262 3.77 -8.46 -4.46
CA ARG A 262 2.97 -9.56 -3.91
C ARG A 262 3.73 -10.34 -2.85
N LEU A 263 5.01 -10.66 -3.09
CA LEU A 263 5.85 -11.33 -2.10
C LEU A 263 5.99 -10.47 -0.83
N PHE A 264 6.12 -9.15 -1.01
CA PHE A 264 6.10 -8.21 0.09
C PHE A 264 4.74 -8.17 0.83
N GLY A 265 3.65 -8.04 0.09
CA GLY A 265 2.29 -7.85 0.60
C GLY A 265 1.75 -9.04 1.39
N VAL A 266 2.19 -10.27 1.12
CA VAL A 266 1.83 -11.47 1.92
C VAL A 266 2.08 -11.23 3.41
N ARG A 267 3.15 -10.50 3.77
CA ARG A 267 3.41 -10.15 5.16
C ARG A 267 2.31 -9.28 5.77
N TYR A 268 1.90 -8.23 5.06
CA TYR A 268 0.87 -7.29 5.51
C TYR A 268 -0.45 -7.99 5.80
N TYR A 269 -0.87 -8.86 4.89
CA TYR A 269 -2.09 -9.64 5.04
C TYR A 269 -2.07 -10.55 6.26
N LEU A 270 -0.92 -11.14 6.58
CA LEU A 270 -0.78 -12.02 7.74
C LEU A 270 -0.76 -11.28 9.07
N ASP A 271 -0.18 -10.08 9.14
CA ASP A 271 -0.18 -9.25 10.35
C ASP A 271 -1.54 -8.57 10.60
N GLU A 272 -2.23 -8.06 9.56
CA GLU A 272 -3.55 -7.45 9.71
C GLU A 272 -4.66 -8.45 10.06
N ALA A 273 -4.61 -9.65 9.47
CA ALA A 273 -5.51 -10.75 9.86
C ALA A 273 -5.40 -11.10 11.36
N ARG A 274 -4.28 -10.75 12.01
CA ARG A 274 -4.06 -10.95 13.45
C ARG A 274 -4.54 -9.77 14.28
N LYS A 275 -4.28 -8.52 13.89
CA LYS A 275 -4.81 -7.34 14.61
C LYS A 275 -6.34 -7.40 14.73
N LYS A 276 -7.02 -7.81 13.65
CA LYS A 276 -8.48 -8.01 13.66
C LYS A 276 -8.96 -9.19 14.53
N ARG A 277 -8.10 -10.18 14.80
CA ARG A 277 -8.37 -11.26 15.78
C ARG A 277 -8.09 -10.84 17.23
N GLY A 278 -7.34 -9.76 17.43
CA GLY A 278 -7.04 -9.15 18.73
C GLY A 278 -8.13 -8.23 19.28
N ILE A 279 -9.16 -7.91 18.48
CA ILE A 279 -10.40 -7.31 18.98
C ILE A 279 -11.31 -8.43 19.49
N LYS A 280 -10.98 -8.97 20.67
CA LYS A 280 -11.95 -9.56 21.58
C LYS A 280 -11.80 -8.84 22.91
N GLY A 281 -12.85 -8.11 23.27
CA GLY A 281 -12.92 -7.34 24.50
C GLY A 281 -12.64 -8.18 25.74
N ASN A 282 -12.36 -7.48 26.84
CA ASN A 282 -12.22 -7.99 28.19
C ASN A 282 -13.09 -9.24 28.45
N VAL A 283 -12.46 -10.42 28.39
CA VAL A 283 -12.98 -11.62 29.05
C VAL A 283 -12.13 -11.81 30.31
N GLN A 284 -12.26 -10.86 31.22
CA GLN A 284 -11.77 -10.99 32.60
C GLN A 284 -12.83 -10.50 33.60
N GLU A 285 -14.13 -10.69 33.33
CA GLU A 285 -15.14 -10.35 34.33
C GLU A 285 -16.52 -11.00 34.09
N SER A 286 -16.59 -12.33 34.00
CA SER A 286 -17.91 -13.02 34.11
C SER A 286 -17.86 -14.52 34.45
N ALA A 287 -16.78 -15.02 35.07
CA ALA A 287 -16.73 -16.40 35.57
C ALA A 287 -16.55 -16.44 37.10
N ARG A 288 -17.37 -15.68 37.82
CA ARG A 288 -17.70 -15.95 39.23
C ARG A 288 -19.21 -16.10 39.33
N ARG A 289 -19.72 -17.30 39.09
CA ARG A 289 -20.92 -17.84 39.76
C ARG A 289 -21.11 -19.32 39.38
N SER A 290 -21.26 -20.12 40.44
CA SER A 290 -21.72 -21.52 40.53
C SER A 290 -20.95 -22.61 39.77
N LEU A 291 -20.09 -23.31 40.52
CA LEU A 291 -19.81 -24.75 40.34
C LEU A 291 -21.11 -25.55 40.53
N PRO A 292 -21.27 -26.68 39.81
CA PRO A 292 -21.38 -27.94 40.53
C PRO A 292 -20.47 -29.06 40.00
N THR A 293 -20.32 -30.02 40.90
CA THR A 293 -19.48 -31.21 41.02
C THR A 293 -19.53 -32.26 39.90
N ARG A 294 -18.38 -32.95 39.75
CA ARG A 294 -18.10 -34.28 39.15
C ARG A 294 -19.33 -35.16 38.78
N PHE A 295 -19.40 -35.63 37.53
CA PHE A 295 -19.25 -37.04 37.10
C PHE A 295 -19.43 -37.17 35.57
N ASP A 296 -18.86 -38.25 35.03
CA ASP A 296 -19.10 -38.86 33.71
C ASP A 296 -18.23 -38.50 32.48
N PHE A 297 -17.21 -39.37 32.38
CA PHE A 297 -16.47 -39.84 31.23
C PHE A 297 -17.37 -40.43 30.11
N LEU A 298 -16.85 -40.34 28.89
CA LEU A 298 -17.04 -41.23 27.74
C LEU A 298 -18.38 -41.17 26.95
N CYS A 299 -18.19 -41.12 25.61
CA CYS A 299 -19.13 -41.45 24.54
C CYS A 299 -20.14 -40.39 24.07
N PHE A 300 -19.64 -39.41 23.32
CA PHE A 300 -20.22 -38.97 22.03
C PHE A 300 -19.03 -38.51 21.18
N GLY A 301 -18.58 -39.20 20.13
CA GLY A 301 -19.37 -39.71 19.02
C GLY A 301 -19.26 -38.71 17.86
N LEU A 302 -18.18 -38.85 17.08
CA LEU A 302 -17.95 -38.33 15.71
C LEU A 302 -18.98 -37.32 15.19
N SER A 303 -18.87 -36.04 15.59
CA SER A 303 -19.57 -34.92 14.92
C SER A 303 -19.00 -33.54 15.28
N GLY A 304 -17.70 -33.45 15.61
CA GLY A 304 -17.08 -32.26 16.21
C GLY A 304 -15.98 -31.55 15.42
N LEU A 305 -15.63 -31.99 14.21
CA LEU A 305 -14.60 -31.33 13.36
C LEU A 305 -15.22 -30.57 12.17
N ARG A 306 -16.26 -29.78 12.44
CA ARG A 306 -16.71 -28.73 11.51
C ARG A 306 -17.09 -27.49 12.30
N ARG A 307 -16.09 -26.72 12.74
CA ARG A 307 -16.20 -25.27 12.99
C ARG A 307 -14.81 -24.73 13.33
N GLN A 308 -14.44 -23.64 12.65
CA GLN A 308 -13.19 -22.86 12.77
C GLN A 308 -11.99 -23.20 11.88
N THR A 309 -12.22 -23.58 10.62
CA THR A 309 -11.33 -23.10 9.55
C THR A 309 -11.99 -21.90 8.89
N SER A 310 -11.42 -20.71 9.07
CA SER A 310 -11.82 -19.52 8.31
C SER A 310 -11.60 -19.79 6.82
N GLN A 311 -12.54 -19.39 5.95
CA GLN A 311 -12.40 -19.46 4.49
C GLN A 311 -11.04 -18.95 4.00
N ALA A 312 -10.44 -17.97 4.69
CA ALA A 312 -9.09 -17.46 4.39
C ALA A 312 -7.98 -18.50 4.55
N LEU A 313 -8.09 -19.41 5.53
CA LEU A 313 -7.10 -20.48 5.74
C LEU A 313 -7.25 -21.58 4.68
N GLN A 314 -8.47 -21.88 4.26
CA GLN A 314 -8.73 -22.81 3.15
C GLN A 314 -8.25 -22.26 1.81
N LEU A 315 -8.46 -20.97 1.54
CA LEU A 315 -7.94 -20.31 0.34
C LEU A 315 -6.41 -20.24 0.32
N LEU A 316 -5.78 -19.96 1.48
CA LEU A 316 -4.32 -19.97 1.60
C LEU A 316 -3.74 -21.38 1.39
N LEU A 317 -4.39 -22.42 1.91
CA LEU A 317 -4.01 -23.82 1.68
C LEU A 317 -4.19 -24.22 0.21
N CYS A 318 -5.29 -23.85 -0.44
CA CYS A 318 -5.50 -24.09 -1.88
C CYS A 318 -4.42 -23.40 -2.72
N PHE A 319 -4.10 -22.13 -2.43
CA PHE A 319 -3.08 -21.39 -3.15
C PHE A 319 -1.68 -21.98 -2.96
N ILE A 320 -1.32 -22.39 -1.74
CA ILE A 320 -0.03 -23.06 -1.46
C ILE A 320 0.07 -24.39 -2.20
N VAL A 321 -1.01 -25.17 -2.26
CA VAL A 321 -1.05 -26.45 -2.97
C VAL A 321 -0.94 -26.25 -4.48
N GLU A 322 -1.64 -25.29 -5.06
CA GLU A 322 -1.56 -24.97 -6.50
C GLU A 322 -0.16 -24.49 -6.90
N GLN A 323 0.46 -23.60 -6.12
CA GLN A 323 1.83 -23.13 -6.39
C GLN A 323 2.85 -24.27 -6.23
N SER A 324 2.69 -25.13 -5.22
CA SER A 324 3.56 -26.30 -5.04
C SER A 324 3.43 -27.31 -6.20
N GLN A 325 2.22 -27.52 -6.72
CA GLN A 325 1.99 -28.37 -7.89
C GLN A 325 2.54 -27.75 -9.18
N ALA A 326 2.45 -26.43 -9.35
CA ALA A 326 3.03 -25.72 -10.49
C ALA A 326 4.57 -25.80 -10.50
N ILE A 327 5.20 -25.67 -9.32
CA ILE A 327 6.65 -25.84 -9.15
C ILE A 327 7.06 -27.27 -9.47
N ARG A 328 6.35 -28.28 -8.93
CA ARG A 328 6.61 -29.70 -9.24
C ARG A 328 6.44 -30.04 -10.72
N ARG A 329 5.44 -29.46 -11.41
CA ARG A 329 5.26 -29.65 -12.86
C ARG A 329 6.44 -29.10 -13.65
N ARG A 330 6.92 -27.89 -13.31
CA ARG A 330 8.11 -27.30 -13.96
C ARG A 330 9.37 -28.12 -13.70
N GLU A 331 9.58 -28.61 -12.48
CA GLU A 331 10.72 -29.48 -12.16
C GLU A 331 10.67 -30.84 -12.90
N LEU A 332 9.46 -31.38 -13.13
CA LEU A 332 9.26 -32.60 -13.91
C LEU A 332 9.46 -32.36 -15.41
N GLU A 333 8.97 -31.24 -15.95
CA GLU A 333 9.17 -30.83 -17.35
C GLU A 333 10.66 -30.57 -17.65
N ASP A 334 11.38 -29.89 -16.75
CA ASP A 334 12.84 -29.67 -16.88
C ASP A 334 13.64 -30.98 -16.79
N ARG A 335 13.17 -31.96 -16.00
CA ARG A 335 13.78 -33.30 -15.94
C ARG A 335 13.50 -34.11 -17.21
N PHE A 336 12.29 -34.05 -17.76
CA PHE A 336 11.96 -34.70 -19.02
C PHE A 336 12.77 -34.11 -20.19
N PHE A 337 12.91 -32.78 -20.26
CA PHE A 337 13.72 -32.10 -21.27
C PHE A 337 15.21 -32.49 -21.21
N ARG A 338 15.74 -32.72 -20.00
CA ARG A 338 17.12 -33.20 -19.83
C ARG A 338 17.31 -34.67 -20.20
N VAL A 339 16.28 -35.51 -20.05
CA VAL A 339 16.35 -36.92 -20.45
C VAL A 339 16.30 -37.06 -21.98
N GLU A 340 15.43 -36.31 -22.66
CA GLU A 340 15.37 -36.33 -24.14
C GLU A 340 16.67 -35.82 -24.81
N GLN A 341 17.38 -34.86 -24.18
CA GLN A 341 18.68 -34.40 -24.71
C GLN A 341 19.84 -35.40 -24.49
N VAL A 342 19.69 -36.36 -23.57
CA VAL A 342 20.69 -37.40 -23.31
C VAL A 342 20.47 -38.62 -24.21
N GLU A 343 19.24 -38.88 -24.67
CA GLU A 343 18.94 -39.94 -25.65
C GLU A 343 19.15 -39.52 -27.12
N ALA A 344 19.32 -38.22 -27.39
CA ALA A 344 19.57 -37.66 -28.73
C ALA A 344 21.06 -37.40 -29.05
N ARG A 345 21.99 -37.97 -28.28
CA ARG A 345 23.45 -38.01 -28.54
C ARG A 345 23.92 -39.45 -28.57
#